data_AF-A0A6N7VH72-F1
#
_entry.id   AF-A0A6N7VH72-F1
#
_cell.length_a   1.000
_cell.length_b   1.000
_cell.length_c   1.000
_cell.angle_alpha   90.00
_cell.angle_beta   90.00
_cell.angle_gamma   90.00
#
_symmetry.space_group_name_H-M   'P 1'
#
loop_
_entity.id
_entity.type
_entity.pdbx_description
1 polymer ?
#
loop_
_entity_poly.entity_id
_entity_poly.type
_entity_poly.pdbx_seq_one_letter_code
_entity_poly.pdbx_strand_id
1 'polypeptide(L)'
;MGYRSDVRIILSIDGFNELSKHVKEYLRLNKLNDNYNYLKYMDVVHRTKDAIYFGWNDIKWYETYDGAFPIMSGLKNLQENQHSYRYMRIGEDYGDVDEYFFDEKE
;
A
#
# COMPACT_ATOMS: atom_id res chain seq x y z
N MET A 1 -23.48 1.17 -6.73
CA MET A 1 -22.36 1.68 -7.54
C MET A 1 -21.35 2.20 -6.54
N GLY A 2 -20.18 1.59 -6.48
CA GLY A 2 -19.16 1.96 -5.49
C GLY A 2 -17.90 2.34 -6.21
N TYR A 3 -17.38 3.53 -5.91
CA TYR A 3 -16.09 4.03 -6.36
C TYR A 3 -15.00 2.99 -6.07
N ARG A 4 -14.28 2.61 -7.13
CA ARG A 4 -13.18 1.64 -7.11
C ARG A 4 -11.98 2.26 -7.78
N SER A 5 -10.80 1.75 -7.46
CA SER A 5 -9.55 2.35 -7.87
C SER A 5 -8.53 1.29 -8.23
N ASP A 6 -7.67 1.62 -9.17
CA ASP A 6 -6.42 0.92 -9.39
C ASP A 6 -5.35 1.57 -8.51
N VAL A 7 -4.62 0.75 -7.75
CA VAL A 7 -3.61 1.23 -6.81
C VAL A 7 -2.29 0.57 -7.15
N ARG A 8 -1.21 1.36 -7.16
CA ARG A 8 0.15 0.92 -7.45
C ARG A 8 1.12 1.48 -6.42
N ILE A 9 2.02 0.62 -5.95
CA ILE A 9 3.04 0.96 -4.96
C ILE A 9 4.37 0.40 -5.42
N ILE A 10 5.44 1.19 -5.28
CA ILE A 10 6.82 0.76 -5.48
C ILE A 10 7.58 0.98 -4.17
N LEU A 11 8.28 -0.05 -3.71
CA LEU A 11 9.11 -0.03 -2.51
C LEU A 11 10.46 -0.71 -2.78
N SER A 12 11.47 -0.37 -1.99
CA SER A 12 12.62 -1.26 -1.80
C SER A 12 12.19 -2.57 -1.14
N ILE A 13 13.00 -3.62 -1.23
CA ILE A 13 12.70 -4.89 -0.55
C ILE A 13 12.57 -4.69 0.97
N ASP A 14 13.43 -3.86 1.56
CA ASP A 14 13.37 -3.57 3.00
C ASP A 14 12.13 -2.76 3.38
N GLY A 15 11.77 -1.75 2.58
CA GLY A 15 10.52 -1.00 2.78
C GLY A 15 9.29 -1.90 2.69
N PHE A 16 9.25 -2.87 1.77
CA PHE A 16 8.16 -3.84 1.69
C PHE A 16 8.11 -4.77 2.90
N ASN A 17 9.27 -5.18 3.43
CA ASN A 17 9.34 -5.98 4.64
C ASN A 17 8.77 -5.21 5.84
N GLU A 18 9.10 -3.92 5.98
CA GLU A 18 8.55 -3.10 7.06
C GLU A 18 7.07 -2.78 6.89
N LEU A 19 6.61 -2.48 5.68
CA LEU A 19 5.17 -2.39 5.39
C LEU A 19 4.44 -3.68 5.77
N SER A 20 5.00 -4.83 5.40
CA SER A 20 4.42 -6.14 5.71
C SER A 20 4.34 -6.40 7.22
N LYS A 21 5.35 -5.97 7.99
CA LYS A 21 5.32 -6.07 9.46
C LYS A 21 4.27 -5.14 10.05
N HIS A 22 4.21 -3.89 9.60
CA HIS A 22 3.22 -2.90 10.03
C HIS A 22 1.79 -3.38 9.80
N VAL A 23 1.48 -3.89 8.59
CA VAL A 23 0.16 -4.43 8.25
C VAL A 23 -0.21 -5.61 9.17
N LYS A 24 0.70 -6.56 9.36
CA LYS A 24 0.46 -7.71 10.25
C LYS A 24 0.19 -7.29 11.69
N GLU A 25 0.96 -6.33 12.19
CA GLU A 25 0.80 -5.82 13.55
C GLU A 25 -0.52 -5.06 13.72
N TYR A 26 -0.89 -4.22 12.76
CA TYR A 26 -2.18 -3.53 12.77
C TYR A 26 -3.35 -4.51 12.81
N LEU A 27 -3.36 -5.54 11.96
CA LEU A 27 -4.40 -6.58 11.97
C LEU A 27 -4.47 -7.28 13.32
N ARG A 28 -3.32 -7.65 13.89
CA ARG A 28 -3.23 -8.33 15.20
C ARG A 28 -3.80 -7.47 16.33
N LEU A 29 -3.39 -6.20 16.42
CA LEU A 29 -3.83 -5.28 17.48
C LEU A 29 -5.33 -4.98 17.40
N ASN A 30 -5.88 -4.89 16.19
CA ASN A 30 -7.30 -4.62 15.95
C ASN A 30 -8.16 -5.89 15.89
N LYS A 31 -7.58 -7.08 16.13
CA LYS A 31 -8.27 -8.38 16.09
C LYS A 31 -8.96 -8.65 14.74
N LEU A 32 -8.38 -8.13 13.66
CA LEU A 32 -8.85 -8.35 12.30
C LEU A 32 -8.27 -9.66 11.77
N ASN A 33 -9.06 -10.38 10.98
CA ASN A 33 -8.62 -11.61 10.33
C ASN A 33 -7.85 -11.32 9.03
N ASP A 34 -7.31 -12.37 8.43
CA ASP A 34 -6.50 -12.29 7.21
C ASP A 34 -7.24 -11.79 5.96
N ASN A 35 -8.58 -11.71 5.96
CA ASN A 35 -9.34 -11.17 4.83
C ASN A 35 -9.09 -9.66 4.64
N TYR A 36 -8.63 -8.99 5.69
CA TYR A 36 -8.23 -7.58 5.65
C TYR A 36 -6.76 -7.39 5.25
N ASN A 37 -6.00 -8.47 5.07
CA ASN A 37 -4.61 -8.39 4.65
C ASN A 37 -4.53 -8.26 3.13
N TYR A 38 -4.61 -7.03 2.62
CA TYR A 38 -4.58 -6.79 1.17
C TYR A 38 -3.27 -7.23 0.51
N LEU A 39 -2.15 -7.30 1.25
CA LEU A 39 -0.88 -7.83 0.73
C LEU A 39 -0.95 -9.33 0.37
N LYS A 40 -1.97 -10.07 0.83
CA LYS A 40 -2.16 -11.49 0.44
C LYS A 40 -2.89 -11.64 -0.91
N TYR A 41 -3.53 -10.60 -1.40
CA TYR A 41 -4.45 -10.66 -2.55
C TYR A 41 -4.13 -9.56 -3.57
N MET A 42 -2.85 -9.37 -3.88
CA MET A 42 -2.39 -8.40 -4.88
C MET A 42 -2.63 -8.93 -6.29
N ASP A 43 -3.15 -8.09 -7.18
CA ASP A 43 -3.38 -8.44 -8.59
C ASP A 43 -2.12 -8.27 -9.44
N VAL A 44 -1.29 -7.28 -9.08
CA VAL A 44 -0.05 -6.97 -9.76
C VAL A 44 1.08 -7.15 -8.76
N VAL A 45 2.06 -7.98 -9.09
CA VAL A 45 3.28 -8.15 -8.30
C VAL A 45 4.46 -8.40 -9.25
N HIS A 46 5.47 -7.54 -9.17
CA HIS A 46 6.74 -7.70 -9.84
C HIS A 46 7.87 -7.42 -8.86
N ARG A 47 8.82 -8.34 -8.73
CA ARG A 47 9.91 -8.25 -7.76
C ARG A 47 11.25 -8.33 -8.48
N THR A 48 12.13 -7.40 -8.16
CA THR A 48 13.54 -7.42 -8.57
C THR A 48 14.42 -7.76 -7.37
N LYS A 49 15.74 -7.69 -7.53
CA LYS A 49 16.68 -7.85 -6.43
C LYS A 49 16.49 -6.79 -5.35
N ASP A 50 16.23 -5.55 -5.77
CA ASP A 50 16.31 -4.37 -4.90
C ASP A 50 14.94 -3.74 -4.62
N ALA A 51 13.93 -4.02 -5.44
CA ALA A 51 12.61 -3.40 -5.35
C ALA A 51 11.45 -4.37 -5.60
N ILE A 52 10.26 -3.95 -5.19
CA ILE A 52 8.98 -4.58 -5.52
C ILE A 52 8.00 -3.52 -6.01
N TYR A 53 7.34 -3.84 -7.11
CA TYR A 53 6.18 -3.12 -7.63
C TYR A 53 4.96 -3.99 -7.45
N PHE A 54 3.92 -3.46 -6.80
CA PHE A 54 2.72 -4.23 -6.53
C PHE A 54 1.47 -3.36 -6.49
N GLY A 55 0.30 -3.99 -6.51
CA GLY A 55 -0.95 -3.27 -6.50
C GLY A 55 -2.19 -4.14 -6.66
N TRP A 56 -3.32 -3.45 -6.74
CA TRP A 56 -4.66 -4.01 -6.87
C TRP A 56 -5.40 -3.33 -8.01
N ASN A 57 -6.22 -4.08 -8.71
CA ASN A 57 -7.10 -3.58 -9.75
C ASN A 57 -8.51 -3.48 -9.19
N ASP A 58 -9.23 -2.42 -9.57
CA ASP A 58 -10.65 -2.26 -9.26
C ASP A 58 -10.93 -2.55 -7.78
N ILE A 59 -10.30 -1.84 -6.82
CA ILE A 59 -10.46 -2.08 -5.37
C ILE A 59 -11.12 -0.89 -4.68
N LYS A 60 -11.90 -1.14 -3.62
CA LYS A 60 -12.37 -0.05 -2.75
C LYS A 60 -11.19 0.46 -1.93
N TRP A 61 -10.79 1.70 -2.17
CA TRP A 61 -9.57 2.26 -1.60
C TRP A 61 -9.83 3.56 -0.83
N TYR A 62 -10.28 3.42 0.41
CA TYR A 62 -10.42 4.55 1.34
C TYR A 62 -9.86 4.16 2.70
N GLU A 63 -9.28 5.11 3.42
CA GLU A 63 -8.72 4.89 4.77
C GLU A 63 -9.76 4.43 5.80
N THR A 64 -11.06 4.54 5.51
CA THR A 64 -12.12 3.96 6.34
C THR A 64 -12.26 2.44 6.18
N TYR A 65 -11.61 1.84 5.19
CA TYR A 65 -11.60 0.38 4.99
C TYR A 65 -10.42 -0.24 5.73
N ASP A 66 -10.72 -1.21 6.59
CA ASP A 66 -9.76 -1.94 7.43
C ASP A 66 -8.60 -2.61 6.67
N GLY A 67 -8.73 -2.84 5.36
CA GLY A 67 -7.65 -3.38 4.53
C GLY A 67 -6.79 -2.30 3.84
N ALA A 68 -7.35 -1.14 3.52
CA ALA A 68 -6.63 -0.04 2.89
C ALA A 68 -5.88 0.82 3.93
N PHE A 69 -6.50 1.06 5.09
CA PHE A 69 -5.89 1.82 6.19
C PHE A 69 -4.49 1.32 6.62
N PRO A 70 -4.26 0.01 6.88
CA PRO A 70 -2.93 -0.47 7.28
C PRO A 70 -1.87 -0.27 6.19
N ILE A 71 -2.27 -0.22 4.91
CA ILE A 71 -1.33 0.08 3.82
C ILE A 71 -0.95 1.56 3.85
N MET A 72 -1.94 2.46 3.86
CA MET A 72 -1.69 3.91 3.84
C MET A 72 -0.94 4.39 5.09
N SER A 73 -1.36 3.94 6.27
CA SER A 73 -0.64 4.24 7.52
C SER A 73 0.76 3.61 7.54
N GLY A 74 0.95 2.46 6.90
CA GLY A 74 2.25 1.83 6.72
C GLY A 74 3.19 2.65 5.83
N LEU A 75 2.70 3.22 4.72
CA LEU A 75 3.49 4.14 3.88
C LEU A 75 3.95 5.38 4.65
N LYS A 76 3.07 5.93 5.51
CA LYS A 76 3.46 7.01 6.41
C LYS A 76 4.56 6.58 7.39
N ASN A 77 4.44 5.37 7.95
CA ASN A 77 5.47 4.80 8.83
C ASN A 77 6.81 4.57 8.10
N LEU A 78 6.77 4.19 6.82
CA LEU A 78 7.99 4.09 6.00
C LEU A 78 8.69 5.46 5.87
N GLN A 79 7.94 6.52 5.58
CA GLN A 79 8.51 7.88 5.51
C GLN A 79 9.11 8.32 6.85
N GLU A 80 8.45 8.06 7.98
CA GLU A 80 8.98 8.36 9.32
C GLU A 80 10.30 7.63 9.59
N ASN A 81 10.47 6.43 9.03
CA ASN A 81 11.67 5.60 9.15
C ASN A 81 12.66 5.75 7.97
N GLN A 82 12.53 6.78 7.15
CA GLN A 82 13.41 7.06 6.01
C GLN A 82 13.44 5.94 4.95
N HIS A 83 12.32 5.26 4.70
CA HIS A 83 12.19 4.34 3.58
C HIS A 83 11.47 4.98 2.41
N SER A 84 12.16 5.06 1.27
CA SER A 84 11.62 5.60 0.02
C SER A 84 10.43 4.78 -0.50
N TYR A 85 9.41 5.47 -1.03
CA TYR A 85 8.27 4.84 -1.70
C TYR A 85 7.71 5.67 -2.85
N ARG A 86 6.98 5.01 -3.74
CA ARG A 86 6.05 5.63 -4.70
C ARG A 86 4.68 5.02 -4.52
N TYR A 87 3.65 5.85 -4.53
CA TYR A 87 2.25 5.46 -4.47
C TYR A 87 1.46 6.22 -5.54
N MET A 88 0.57 5.50 -6.21
CA MET A 88 -0.39 6.06 -7.16
C MET A 88 -1.73 5.36 -7.01
N ARG A 89 -2.81 6.13 -6.99
CA ARG A 89 -4.20 5.67 -7.13
C ARG A 89 -4.80 6.34 -8.35
N ILE A 90 -5.42 5.54 -9.22
CA ILE A 90 -6.32 6.02 -10.27
C ILE A 90 -7.73 5.59 -9.85
N GLY A 91 -8.60 6.56 -9.64
CA GLY A 91 -9.98 6.36 -9.23
C GLY A 91 -10.94 6.10 -10.39
N GLU A 92 -12.14 6.68 -10.33
CA GLU A 92 -13.21 6.38 -11.30
C GLU A 92 -12.94 6.92 -12.71
N ASP A 93 -12.16 7.99 -12.82
CA ASP A 93 -11.79 8.58 -14.10
C ASP A 93 -10.35 9.06 -14.10
N TYR A 94 -9.85 9.39 -15.29
CA TYR A 94 -8.47 9.84 -15.50
C TYR A 94 -8.11 11.14 -14.76
N GLY A 95 -9.08 11.87 -14.22
CA GLY A 95 -8.85 13.07 -13.41
C GLY A 95 -8.81 12.79 -11.90
N ASP A 96 -9.38 11.68 -11.44
CA ASP A 96 -9.34 11.23 -10.03
C ASP A 96 -8.05 10.46 -9.74
N VAL A 97 -6.91 11.17 -9.76
CA VAL A 97 -5.59 10.58 -9.52
C VAL A 97 -4.97 11.14 -8.24
N ASP A 98 -4.54 10.25 -7.35
CA ASP A 98 -3.74 10.61 -6.17
C ASP A 98 -2.33 10.04 -6.29
N GLU A 99 -1.32 10.89 -6.10
CA GLU A 99 0.09 10.51 -6.11
C GLU A 99 0.77 10.99 -4.83
N TYR A 100 1.48 10.07 -4.17
CA TYR A 100 2.31 10.37 -3.00
C TYR A 100 3.65 9.68 -3.15
N PHE A 101 4.70 10.33 -2.67
CA PHE A 101 6.02 9.74 -2.64
C PHE A 101 6.85 10.32 -1.50
N PHE A 102 7.86 9.54 -1.12
CA PHE A 102 8.91 9.97 -0.23
C PHE A 102 10.23 9.43 -0.78
N ASP A 103 11.25 10.28 -0.73
CA ASP A 103 12.64 9.92 -1.02
C ASP A 103 13.45 10.12 0.26
N GLU A 104 14.14 9.06 0.68
CA GLU A 104 15.11 9.14 1.77
C GLU A 104 16.21 10.15 1.43
N LYS A 105 16.72 10.87 2.44
CA LYS A 105 17.81 11.82 2.21
C LYS A 105 19.12 11.04 2.06
N GLU A 106 19.86 11.36 1.00
CA GLU A 106 21.25 10.92 0.78
C GLU A 106 22.19 11.33 1.93
#